data_AF-A0A7X7BFN0-F1
#
_entry.id   AF-A0A7X7BFN0-F1
#
_cell.length_a   1.000
_cell.length_b   1.000
_cell.length_c   1.000
_cell.angle_alpha   90.00
_cell.angle_beta   90.00
_cell.angle_gamma   90.00
#
_symmetry.space_group_name_H-M   'P 1'
#
loop_
_entity.id
_entity.type
_entity.pdbx_description
1 polymer ?
#
loop_
_entity_poly.entity_id
_entity_poly.type
_entity_poly.pdbx_seq_one_letter_code
_entity_poly.pdbx_strand_id
1 'polypeptide(L)'
;MELMTIIYILSFIIFGLVIYSVMQLKLAGLNVKDFWSFIEANQVLDKLYAFSKKYKKMSAQEQIIFLMEAEKVFNAFDKVPKIIWEEEYNKYEDVLDTYKDIKVLRWASSN
;
A
#
# COMPACT_ATOMS: atom_id res chain seq x y z
N MET A 1 14.49 36.33 -25.51
CA MET A 1 15.62 35.51 -25.04
C MET A 1 15.52 35.28 -23.53
N GLU A 2 15.41 36.32 -22.71
CA GLU A 2 15.34 36.20 -21.23
C GLU A 2 14.19 35.32 -20.70
N LEU A 3 12.97 35.46 -21.25
CA LEU A 3 11.81 34.65 -20.82
C LEU A 3 12.00 33.15 -21.09
N MET A 4 12.61 32.81 -22.24
CA MET A 4 12.94 31.42 -22.59
C MET A 4 14.02 30.85 -21.68
N THR A 5 15.01 31.66 -21.31
CA THR A 5 16.05 31.29 -20.33
C THR A 5 15.44 31.01 -18.95
N ILE A 6 14.51 31.84 -18.49
CA ILE A 6 13.81 31.64 -17.21
C ILE A 6 13.00 30.33 -17.23
N ILE A 7 12.23 30.07 -18.29
CA ILE A 7 11.47 28.82 -18.44
C ILE A 7 12.39 27.60 -18.41
N TYR A 8 13.55 27.69 -19.06
CA TYR A 8 14.52 26.60 -19.08
C TYR A 8 15.13 26.33 -17.70
N ILE A 9 15.47 27.38 -16.95
CA ILE A 9 15.97 27.28 -15.57
C ILE A 9 14.89 26.68 -14.65
N LEU A 10 13.64 27.14 -14.75
CA LEU A 10 12.53 26.60 -13.96
C LEU A 10 12.30 25.11 -14.26
N SER A 11 12.33 24.73 -15.53
CA SER A 11 12.20 23.33 -15.96
C SER A 11 13.33 22.47 -15.40
N PHE A 12 14.56 22.99 -15.38
CA PHE A 12 15.72 22.31 -14.81
C PHE A 12 15.60 22.14 -13.29
N ILE A 13 15.11 23.16 -12.58
CA ILE A 13 14.84 23.08 -11.14
C ILE A 13 13.79 22.01 -10.84
N ILE A 14 12.68 21.98 -11.60
CA ILE A 14 11.64 20.95 -11.45
C ILE A 14 12.25 19.55 -11.62
N PHE A 15 13.07 19.36 -12.64
CA PHE A 15 13.73 18.09 -12.90
C PHE A 15 14.70 17.69 -11.77
N GLY A 16 15.48 18.64 -11.26
CA GLY A 16 16.36 18.44 -10.11
C GLY A 16 15.60 18.02 -8.84
N LEU A 17 14.44 18.65 -8.58
CA LEU A 17 13.58 18.29 -7.45
C LEU A 17 13.02 16.86 -7.58
N VAL A 18 12.64 16.42 -8.78
CA VAL A 18 12.17 15.04 -9.02
C VAL A 18 13.28 14.03 -8.73
N ILE A 19 14.51 14.27 -9.20
CA ILE A 19 15.65 13.39 -8.93
C ILE A 19 15.97 13.36 -7.43
N TYR A 20 15.93 14.52 -6.76
CA TYR A 20 16.19 14.61 -5.33
C TYR A 20 15.17 13.80 -4.52
N SER A 21 13.88 13.87 -4.85
CA SER A 21 12.84 13.04 -4.22
C SER A 21 13.07 11.54 -4.45
N VAL A 22 13.49 11.14 -5.65
CA VAL A 22 13.83 9.74 -5.94
C VAL A 22 15.04 9.26 -5.13
N MET A 23 16.05 10.10 -4.93
CA MET A 23 17.20 9.79 -4.08
C MET A 23 16.82 9.69 -2.60
N GLN A 24 15.95 10.57 -2.10
CA GLN A 24 15.45 10.50 -0.72
C GLN A 24 14.72 9.18 -0.44
N LEU A 25 13.89 8.70 -1.37
CA LEU A 25 13.25 7.38 -1.25
C LEU A 25 14.30 6.26 -1.15
N LYS A 26 15.34 6.28 -1.99
CA LYS A 26 16.44 5.30 -1.93
C LYS A 26 17.22 5.36 -0.61
N LEU A 27 17.45 6.56 -0.07
CA LEU A 27 18.14 6.75 1.22
C LEU A 27 17.32 6.25 2.41
N ALA A 28 15.99 6.29 2.31
CA ALA A 28 15.08 5.68 3.28
C ALA A 28 15.07 4.12 3.22
N GLY A 29 15.95 3.51 2.42
CA GLY A 29 16.05 2.05 2.25
C GLY A 29 14.99 1.45 1.32
N LEU A 30 14.26 2.30 0.59
CA LEU A 30 13.18 1.90 -0.31
C LEU A 30 13.62 1.91 -1.78
N ASN A 31 13.27 0.87 -2.54
CA ASN A 31 13.27 1.04 -3.99
C ASN A 31 12.01 1.80 -4.41
N VAL A 32 12.17 2.69 -5.40
CA VAL A 32 11.04 3.39 -6.05
C VAL A 32 9.98 2.41 -6.57
N LYS A 33 10.42 1.21 -7.01
CA LYS A 33 9.51 0.14 -7.45
C LYS A 33 8.67 -0.43 -6.31
N ASP A 34 9.27 -0.61 -5.13
CA ASP A 34 8.56 -1.11 -3.94
C ASP A 34 7.58 -0.04 -3.43
N PHE A 35 7.96 1.24 -3.50
CA PHE A 35 7.05 2.35 -3.18
C PHE A 35 5.86 2.45 -4.15
N TRP A 36 6.09 2.23 -5.45
CA TRP A 36 4.99 2.17 -6.42
C TRP A 36 4.04 0.99 -6.15
N SER A 37 4.61 -0.18 -5.84
CA SER A 37 3.84 -1.36 -5.43
C SER A 37 3.05 -1.10 -4.14
N PHE A 38 3.59 -0.29 -3.23
CA PHE A 38 2.91 0.12 -2.01
C PHE A 38 1.72 1.04 -2.28
N ILE A 39 1.88 2.05 -3.16
CA ILE A 39 0.76 2.93 -3.55
C ILE A 39 -0.40 2.11 -4.13
N GLU A 40 -0.09 1.13 -4.99
CA GLU A 40 -1.09 0.23 -5.55
C GLU A 40 -1.75 -0.64 -4.47
N ALA A 41 -0.94 -1.23 -3.58
CA ALA A 41 -1.43 -2.02 -2.46
C ALA A 41 -2.33 -1.22 -1.51
N ASN A 42 -2.06 0.07 -1.33
CA ASN A 42 -2.88 0.92 -0.48
C ASN A 42 -4.28 1.18 -1.08
N GLN A 43 -4.39 1.36 -2.40
CA GLN A 43 -5.69 1.42 -3.06
C GLN A 43 -6.49 0.12 -2.90
N VAL A 44 -5.80 -1.02 -2.87
CA VAL A 44 -6.41 -2.32 -2.58
C VAL A 44 -6.76 -2.45 -1.10
N LEU A 45 -5.94 -1.92 -0.18
CA LEU A 45 -6.22 -1.88 1.25
C LEU A 45 -7.53 -1.14 1.55
N ASP A 46 -7.78 0.00 0.90
CA ASP A 46 -9.04 0.74 1.04
C ASP A 46 -10.25 -0.09 0.59
N LYS A 47 -10.12 -0.87 -0.48
CA LYS A 47 -11.17 -1.78 -0.94
C LYS A 47 -11.37 -2.92 0.06
N LEU A 48 -10.29 -3.54 0.53
CA LEU A 48 -10.33 -4.60 1.54
C LEU A 48 -10.94 -4.09 2.85
N TYR A 49 -10.68 -2.85 3.23
CA TYR A 49 -11.28 -2.21 4.39
C TYR A 49 -12.81 -2.03 4.25
N ALA A 50 -13.28 -1.65 3.06
CA ALA A 50 -14.71 -1.60 2.79
C ALA A 50 -15.36 -3.00 2.83
N PHE A 51 -14.62 -4.03 2.39
CA PHE A 51 -15.05 -5.42 2.43
C PHE A 51 -15.04 -6.01 3.85
N SER A 52 -14.04 -5.69 4.66
CA SER A 52 -13.89 -6.19 6.03
C SER A 52 -15.08 -5.79 6.89
N LYS A 53 -15.57 -4.55 6.75
CA LYS A 53 -16.81 -4.09 7.42
C LYS A 53 -18.08 -4.86 7.04
N LYS A 54 -18.08 -5.57 5.90
CA LYS A 54 -19.22 -6.37 5.40
C LYS A 54 -18.96 -7.88 5.46
N TYR A 55 -17.85 -8.30 6.08
CA TYR A 55 -17.35 -9.67 6.09
C TYR A 55 -18.38 -10.73 6.54
N LYS A 56 -19.28 -10.40 7.48
CA LYS A 56 -20.32 -11.32 7.97
C LYS A 56 -21.29 -11.87 6.91
N LYS A 57 -21.30 -11.33 5.69
CA LYS A 57 -22.17 -11.80 4.57
C LYS A 57 -21.41 -12.46 3.42
N MET A 58 -20.10 -12.69 3.59
CA MET A 58 -19.21 -13.09 2.50
C MET A 58 -19.16 -14.62 2.32
N SER A 59 -19.31 -15.09 1.09
CA SER A 59 -19.26 -16.51 0.73
C SER A 59 -17.85 -17.09 0.90
N ALA A 60 -17.74 -18.41 1.05
CA ALA A 60 -16.44 -19.08 1.27
C ALA A 60 -15.41 -18.79 0.15
N GLN A 61 -15.85 -18.58 -1.09
CA GLN A 61 -14.97 -18.22 -2.21
C GLN A 61 -14.46 -16.78 -2.09
N GLU A 62 -15.34 -15.84 -1.76
CA GLU A 62 -14.96 -14.43 -1.55
C GLU A 62 -14.00 -14.30 -0.35
N GLN A 63 -14.15 -15.11 0.69
CA GLN A 63 -13.20 -15.17 1.81
C GLN A 63 -11.81 -15.63 1.36
N ILE A 64 -11.72 -16.62 0.45
CA ILE A 64 -10.43 -17.07 -0.09
C ILE A 64 -9.78 -15.96 -0.93
N ILE A 65 -10.56 -15.26 -1.75
CA ILE A 65 -10.07 -14.14 -2.56
C ILE A 65 -9.57 -13.00 -1.66
N PHE A 66 -10.33 -12.68 -0.60
CA PHE A 66 -9.93 -11.69 0.40
C PHE A 66 -8.58 -12.04 1.05
N LEU A 67 -8.39 -13.30 1.47
CA LEU A 67 -7.13 -13.74 2.08
C LEU A 67 -5.95 -13.59 1.12
N MET A 68 -6.09 -14.02 -0.14
CA MET A 68 -5.03 -13.90 -1.14
C MET A 68 -4.66 -12.44 -1.43
N GLU A 69 -5.66 -11.57 -1.50
CA GLU A 69 -5.45 -10.17 -1.82
C GLU A 69 -4.87 -9.40 -0.62
N ALA A 70 -5.33 -9.68 0.60
CA ALA A 70 -4.76 -9.15 1.82
C ALA A 70 -3.29 -9.53 1.97
N GLU A 71 -2.91 -10.77 1.66
CA GLU A 71 -1.52 -11.23 1.73
C GLU A 71 -0.59 -10.50 0.75
N LYS A 72 -1.07 -10.17 -0.46
CA LYS A 72 -0.29 -9.33 -1.39
C LYS A 72 -0.12 -7.91 -0.86
N VAL A 73 -1.18 -7.34 -0.28
CA VAL A 73 -1.14 -6.00 0.32
C VAL A 73 -0.15 -5.98 1.48
N PHE A 74 -0.23 -6.94 2.41
CA PHE A 74 0.70 -7.04 3.54
C PHE A 74 2.16 -7.18 3.08
N ASN A 75 2.43 -8.03 2.08
CA ASN A 75 3.77 -8.18 1.50
C ASN A 75 4.32 -6.90 0.86
N ALA A 76 3.45 -6.02 0.32
CA ALA A 76 3.86 -4.73 -0.21
C ALA A 76 4.12 -3.71 0.92
N PHE A 77 3.35 -3.75 1.99
CA PHE A 77 3.51 -2.90 3.17
C PHE A 77 4.77 -3.27 3.98
N ASP A 78 5.10 -4.54 4.11
CA ASP A 78 6.30 -5.02 4.82
C ASP A 78 7.61 -4.54 4.17
N LYS A 79 7.59 -4.26 2.86
CA LYS A 79 8.74 -3.72 2.13
C LYS A 79 8.93 -2.22 2.36
N VAL A 80 7.99 -1.55 3.04
CA VAL A 80 8.01 -0.12 3.26
C VAL A 80 8.17 0.22 4.74
N PRO A 81 9.12 1.10 5.12
CA PRO A 81 9.27 1.58 6.48
C PRO A 81 7.95 2.10 7.05
N LYS A 82 7.63 1.67 8.29
CA LYS A 82 6.37 2.00 8.98
C LYS A 82 6.05 3.50 8.98
N ILE A 83 7.06 4.35 9.12
CA ILE A 83 6.96 5.83 9.09
C ILE A 83 6.18 6.35 7.87
N ILE A 84 6.24 5.66 6.72
CA ILE A 84 5.58 6.10 5.48
C ILE A 84 4.07 5.88 5.52
N TRP A 85 3.60 4.90 6.29
CA TRP A 85 2.21 4.44 6.30
C TRP A 85 1.59 4.42 7.69
N GLU A 86 2.21 5.10 8.66
CA GLU A 86 1.70 5.24 10.03
C GLU A 86 0.28 5.81 10.07
N GLU A 87 -0.06 6.73 9.17
CA GLU A 87 -1.40 7.32 9.07
C GLU A 87 -2.47 6.29 8.64
N GLU A 88 -2.07 5.27 7.88
CA GLU A 88 -2.96 4.23 7.36
C GLU A 88 -2.93 2.95 8.19
N TYR A 89 -2.13 2.94 9.26
CA TYR A 89 -1.97 1.82 10.18
C TYR A 89 -3.30 1.30 10.72
N ASN A 90 -4.23 2.18 11.07
CA ASN A 90 -5.54 1.78 11.61
C ASN A 90 -6.36 0.95 10.60
N LYS A 91 -6.31 1.31 9.31
CA LYS A 91 -6.99 0.53 8.25
C LYS A 91 -6.32 -0.81 8.03
N TYR A 92 -4.98 -0.81 8.05
CA TYR A 92 -4.17 -2.01 7.96
C TYR A 92 -4.50 -3.00 9.09
N GLU A 93 -4.63 -2.51 10.32
CA GLU A 93 -4.96 -3.29 11.50
C GLU A 93 -6.35 -3.94 11.40
N ASP A 94 -7.38 -3.19 11.00
CA ASP A 94 -8.75 -3.72 10.82
C ASP A 94 -8.81 -4.82 9.75
N VAL A 95 -8.05 -4.68 8.65
CA VAL A 95 -7.96 -5.70 7.59
C VAL A 95 -7.19 -6.93 8.08
N LEU A 96 -6.12 -6.74 8.86
CA LEU A 96 -5.35 -7.82 9.48
C LEU A 96 -6.17 -8.62 10.48
N ASP A 97 -6.99 -7.96 11.29
CA ASP A 97 -7.88 -8.62 12.25
C ASP A 97 -8.90 -9.50 11.53
N THR A 98 -9.54 -8.95 10.49
CA THR A 98 -10.48 -9.70 9.65
C THR A 98 -9.81 -10.89 8.94
N TYR A 99 -8.57 -10.72 8.47
CA TYR A 99 -7.78 -11.81 7.89
C TYR A 99 -7.56 -12.94 8.90
N LYS A 100 -7.19 -12.60 10.14
CA LYS A 100 -6.98 -13.59 11.22
C LYS A 100 -8.29 -14.32 11.55
N ASP A 101 -9.39 -13.60 11.69
CA ASP A 101 -10.70 -14.17 11.98
C ASP A 101 -11.13 -15.19 10.92
N ILE A 102 -11.03 -14.84 9.63
CA ILE A 102 -11.31 -15.77 8.52
C ILE A 102 -10.45 -17.03 8.63
N LYS A 103 -9.15 -16.85 8.89
CA LYS A 103 -8.19 -17.96 8.94
C LYS A 103 -8.49 -18.90 10.10
N VAL A 104 -8.80 -18.36 11.28
CA VAL A 104 -9.16 -19.14 12.47
C VAL A 104 -10.47 -19.89 12.26
N LEU A 105 -11.50 -19.24 11.70
CA LEU A 105 -12.79 -19.88 11.40
C LEU A 105 -12.61 -21.04 10.42
N ARG A 106 -11.78 -20.88 9.38
CA ARG A 106 -11.48 -21.96 8.44
C ARG A 106 -10.73 -23.11 9.10
N TRP A 107 -9.75 -22.82 9.97
CA TRP A 107 -9.03 -23.86 10.69
C TRP A 107 -9.93 -24.64 11.64
N ALA A 108 -10.79 -23.94 12.40
CA ALA A 108 -11.78 -24.55 13.28
C ALA A 108 -12.81 -25.40 12.53
N SER A 109 -13.13 -25.06 11.27
CA SER A 109 -14.02 -25.87 10.42
C SER A 109 -13.34 -27.09 9.77
N SER A 110 -12.00 -27.13 9.76
CA SER A 110 -11.21 -28.24 9.19
C SER A 110 -10.81 -29.31 10.21
N ASN A 111 -11.04 -29.04 11.49
CA ASN A 111 -10.84 -29.94 12.64
C ASN A 111 -12.19 -30.46 13.14
#